data_AF-A0A3C1QVG4-F1
#
_entry.id   AF-A0A3C1QVG4-F1
#
_cell.length_a   1.000
_cell.length_b   1.000
_cell.length_c   1.000
_cell.angle_alpha   90.00
_cell.angle_beta   90.00
_cell.angle_gamma   90.00
#
_symmetry.space_group_name_H-M   'P 1'
#
loop_
_entity.id
_entity.type
_entity.pdbx_description
1 polymer ?
#
loop_
_entity_poly.entity_id
_entity_poly.type
_entity_poly.pdbx_seq_one_letter_code
_entity_poly.pdbx_strand_id
1 'polypeptide(L)'
;MSRRFFRTMPGPGSVNAGPRDAPRRSLASVSVSTLSRESTNSPCRLLSVRLLTPTGRSPRETVAAIDPHRRGTTAAAEPLLPSMLRAQGGVAMRSASAPSRRPESVERIGRLPAVGLRAAIGRRVAIRRRCSLRLMLALLLLALGSTSDAPLSAQTPFDLPDIQGDFTPAQGQLILDVKIVGNRRVSKNQILARLKSRPDRVFDPDLIQADAQELMLMKEFRNVRPYVNETPEGVIVTFEVSEKSRIEKIEYVGNRAVFTRTLAKETGLKVGDPLDLYAIRQAKERIEDYYHRKGFPRTEVTIVEGNEPTDSEVIFLISEDRIQKIEEVDFVGNAFVSGSRLTSFVKSKPGMFAPIYHNRYVADVLAADRDKLTAYYRRYGFFRARVDSEVEYNEDHSGVMVRFVVDEGPRYRVRNISFAGNQIYSTEDLFSLIEMQVREDYDGNDLERDTNTLKDLYGANGYIQSTVEPEILFLEEPGWVDLVYKIEEGEQYRVGRINVNISGEYGITKQSVVLARLGLRPGDIVDIRQIRDSERRLGASGLFLTDPGQEPRIEVRPSDDEFRESTRSAFRSQSPDGTAEVQLDLFLVTPPPQPEEPRGIRRILPW
;
A
#
# COMPACT_ATOMS: atom_id res chain seq x y z
N MET A 1 -50.99 -1.52 57.62
CA MET A 1 -52.41 -1.68 57.25
C MET A 1 -52.55 -1.17 55.82
N SER A 2 -53.17 -1.81 54.83
CA SER A 2 -53.92 -3.09 54.70
C SER A 2 -53.64 -3.65 53.26
N ARG A 3 -53.68 -4.96 52.89
CA ARG A 3 -54.75 -5.99 52.92
C ARG A 3 -56.04 -5.51 52.20
N ARG A 4 -56.73 -6.23 51.28
CA ARG A 4 -56.77 -7.63 50.74
C ARG A 4 -57.45 -7.57 49.31
N PHE A 5 -57.78 -8.58 48.49
CA PHE A 5 -57.86 -10.08 48.51
C PHE A 5 -57.93 -10.65 47.05
N PHE A 6 -57.49 -11.90 46.82
CA PHE A 6 -58.04 -13.08 46.07
C PHE A 6 -59.20 -12.94 45.00
N ARG A 7 -59.49 -13.86 44.05
CA ARG A 7 -59.44 -15.37 43.91
C ARG A 7 -59.32 -15.79 42.39
N THR A 8 -58.45 -16.70 41.93
CA THR A 8 -58.55 -18.19 41.68
C THR A 8 -59.51 -18.76 40.58
N MET A 9 -58.91 -19.46 39.59
CA MET A 9 -59.24 -20.74 38.84
C MET A 9 -60.55 -21.54 39.14
N PRO A 10 -61.06 -22.49 38.27
CA PRO A 10 -60.38 -23.30 37.22
C PRO A 10 -61.15 -23.58 35.89
N GLY A 11 -60.65 -24.50 35.03
CA GLY A 11 -61.36 -25.15 33.87
C GLY A 11 -61.97 -26.53 34.23
N PRO A 12 -62.08 -27.56 33.34
CA PRO A 12 -61.69 -27.70 31.92
C PRO A 12 -62.80 -28.32 31.00
N GLY A 13 -62.47 -28.75 29.76
CA GLY A 13 -63.35 -29.62 28.93
C GLY A 13 -62.80 -29.99 27.54
N SER A 14 -63.04 -31.22 27.07
CA SER A 14 -62.60 -31.76 25.75
C SER A 14 -63.64 -32.72 25.15
N VAL A 15 -63.59 -32.98 23.83
CA VAL A 15 -63.96 -34.24 23.11
C VAL A 15 -63.78 -34.09 21.58
N ASN A 16 -63.61 -35.21 20.86
CA ASN A 16 -63.28 -35.31 19.42
C ASN A 16 -64.50 -35.38 18.48
N ALA A 17 -64.33 -35.00 17.19
CA ALA A 17 -64.54 -35.88 16.00
C ALA A 17 -64.58 -35.11 14.65
N GLY A 18 -64.14 -35.74 13.56
CA GLY A 18 -64.42 -35.37 12.15
C GLY A 18 -65.24 -36.47 11.45
N PRO A 19 -65.11 -36.75 10.13
CA PRO A 19 -64.32 -36.08 9.07
C PRO A 19 -65.12 -35.83 7.75
N ARG A 20 -64.39 -35.51 6.65
CA ARG A 20 -64.72 -35.43 5.18
C ARG A 20 -64.28 -34.07 4.60
N ASP A 21 -63.72 -33.92 3.40
CA ASP A 21 -63.16 -34.85 2.39
C ASP A 21 -61.97 -34.17 1.65
N ALA A 22 -61.26 -34.87 0.75
CA ALA A 22 -60.06 -34.41 0.01
C ALA A 22 -60.26 -34.64 -1.53
N PRO A 23 -59.25 -34.58 -2.47
CA PRO A 23 -57.79 -34.32 -2.36
C PRO A 23 -57.13 -33.53 -3.55
N ARG A 24 -55.77 -33.54 -3.61
CA ARG A 24 -54.83 -33.25 -4.74
C ARG A 24 -54.30 -31.79 -4.85
N ARG A 25 -52.99 -31.52 -4.73
CA ARG A 25 -51.76 -31.84 -5.56
C ARG A 25 -51.64 -30.94 -6.81
N SER A 26 -50.46 -30.44 -7.24
CA SER A 26 -49.09 -30.44 -6.66
C SER A 26 -48.12 -29.54 -7.45
N LEU A 27 -47.01 -29.12 -6.81
CA LEU A 27 -45.67 -28.73 -7.35
C LEU A 27 -45.46 -28.59 -8.87
N ALA A 28 -44.87 -27.45 -9.30
CA ALA A 28 -43.94 -27.37 -10.43
C ALA A 28 -43.03 -26.13 -10.35
N SER A 29 -41.80 -26.25 -10.86
CA SER A 29 -40.80 -25.18 -11.01
C SER A 29 -40.81 -24.58 -12.42
N VAL A 30 -40.39 -23.31 -12.58
CA VAL A 30 -40.02 -22.74 -13.90
C VAL A 30 -38.74 -21.91 -13.78
N SER A 31 -37.84 -22.09 -14.74
CA SER A 31 -36.60 -21.33 -14.93
C SER A 31 -36.54 -20.81 -16.38
N VAL A 32 -36.19 -19.54 -16.57
CA VAL A 32 -35.91 -18.89 -17.86
C VAL A 32 -34.75 -17.92 -17.61
N SER A 33 -33.55 -17.99 -18.20
CA SER A 33 -33.06 -18.31 -19.56
C SER A 33 -32.91 -17.08 -20.47
N THR A 34 -31.76 -17.01 -21.14
CA THR A 34 -31.26 -15.84 -21.88
C THR A 34 -31.68 -15.81 -23.36
N LEU A 35 -32.07 -14.63 -23.86
CA LEU A 35 -31.99 -14.14 -25.25
C LEU A 35 -32.17 -12.60 -25.16
N SER A 36 -31.38 -11.69 -25.76
CA SER A 36 -30.48 -11.68 -26.93
C SER A 36 -31.20 -11.54 -28.28
N ARG A 37 -30.83 -10.47 -29.02
CA ARG A 37 -31.44 -9.93 -30.25
C ARG A 37 -32.89 -9.41 -30.04
N GLU A 38 -33.41 -8.48 -30.85
CA GLU A 38 -32.95 -8.00 -32.17
C GLU A 38 -33.15 -6.48 -32.36
N SER A 39 -32.61 -5.91 -33.44
CA SER A 39 -32.58 -4.48 -33.73
C SER A 39 -33.76 -4.00 -34.61
N THR A 40 -34.12 -2.72 -34.51
CA THR A 40 -34.85 -2.03 -35.59
C THR A 40 -34.61 -0.51 -35.56
N ASN A 41 -34.64 0.14 -36.73
CA ASN A 41 -34.32 1.56 -36.90
C ASN A 41 -35.50 2.51 -36.59
N SER A 42 -35.16 3.69 -36.06
CA SER A 42 -35.51 5.08 -36.47
C SER A 42 -36.72 5.36 -37.41
N PRO A 43 -37.33 6.59 -37.44
CA PRO A 43 -36.79 7.87 -36.91
C PRO A 43 -37.81 8.86 -36.26
N CYS A 44 -37.29 10.02 -35.83
CA CYS A 44 -37.92 11.36 -35.81
C CYS A 44 -39.27 11.63 -35.11
N ARG A 45 -39.24 12.52 -34.11
CA ARG A 45 -40.06 13.77 -34.14
C ARG A 45 -39.46 14.88 -33.28
N LEU A 46 -39.56 16.13 -33.75
CA LEU A 46 -39.25 17.32 -32.97
C LEU A 46 -40.45 17.73 -32.11
N LEU A 47 -40.19 18.33 -30.96
CA LEU A 47 -40.83 19.60 -30.59
C LEU A 47 -39.89 20.44 -29.72
N SER A 48 -40.08 21.75 -29.72
CA SER A 48 -39.26 22.73 -29.01
C SER A 48 -40.16 23.73 -28.26
N VAL A 49 -39.53 24.69 -27.55
CA VAL A 49 -40.01 26.08 -27.25
C VAL A 49 -39.96 26.50 -25.75
N ARG A 50 -39.11 27.53 -25.52
CA ARG A 50 -39.11 28.60 -24.50
C ARG A 50 -38.82 28.33 -23.00
N LEU A 51 -37.74 28.99 -22.58
CA LEU A 51 -37.52 29.65 -21.29
C LEU A 51 -38.62 30.67 -20.94
N LEU A 52 -38.81 30.94 -19.64
CA LEU A 52 -39.16 32.27 -19.12
C LEU A 52 -38.77 32.41 -17.64
N THR A 53 -38.12 33.52 -17.29
CA THR A 53 -37.89 33.96 -15.90
C THR A 53 -38.86 35.10 -15.54
N PRO A 54 -39.06 35.35 -14.24
CA PRO A 54 -39.34 36.73 -13.79
C PRO A 54 -38.48 37.15 -12.58
N THR A 55 -38.47 38.44 -12.29
CA THR A 55 -37.52 39.12 -11.40
C THR A 55 -38.14 39.67 -10.11
N GLY A 56 -37.54 39.31 -8.97
CA GLY A 56 -37.19 40.12 -7.78
C GLY A 56 -38.11 41.18 -7.13
N ARG A 57 -37.97 41.33 -5.80
CA ARG A 57 -38.04 42.62 -5.07
C ARG A 57 -37.58 42.51 -3.61
N SER A 58 -37.25 43.66 -3.00
CA SER A 58 -36.95 43.86 -1.57
C SER A 58 -37.66 45.11 -1.03
N PRO A 59 -37.79 45.22 0.31
CA PRO A 59 -37.50 46.45 1.08
C PRO A 59 -36.41 46.18 2.16
N ARG A 60 -35.53 47.11 2.59
CA ARG A 60 -35.72 48.30 3.47
C ARG A 60 -36.27 47.96 4.87
N GLU A 61 -35.82 48.53 6.00
CA GLU A 61 -34.77 49.53 6.38
C GLU A 61 -34.38 49.23 7.87
N THR A 62 -33.26 49.66 8.46
CA THR A 62 -33.09 51.01 9.05
C THR A 62 -31.66 51.26 9.60
N VAL A 63 -31.24 52.52 9.47
CA VAL A 63 -30.05 53.24 9.96
C VAL A 63 -29.63 53.03 11.43
N ALA A 64 -28.31 52.95 11.69
CA ALA A 64 -27.61 53.68 12.79
C ALA A 64 -26.07 53.68 12.60
N ALA A 65 -25.40 54.82 12.83
CA ALA A 65 -23.93 54.96 12.92
C ALA A 65 -23.57 56.19 13.76
N ILE A 66 -22.44 56.18 14.51
CA ILE A 66 -21.83 57.34 15.20
C ILE A 66 -20.37 57.01 15.63
N ASP A 67 -19.57 58.06 15.85
CA ASP A 67 -18.09 58.07 15.94
C ASP A 67 -17.43 57.55 17.25
N PRO A 68 -16.09 57.32 17.26
CA PRO A 68 -15.32 56.85 18.42
C PRO A 68 -14.58 57.97 19.19
N HIS A 69 -14.29 57.75 20.49
CA HIS A 69 -13.03 58.16 21.19
C HIS A 69 -13.14 58.03 22.73
N ARG A 70 -12.12 57.46 23.40
CA ARG A 70 -11.39 58.09 24.55
C ARG A 70 -10.19 57.26 25.05
N ARG A 71 -9.39 57.86 25.94
CA ARG A 71 -8.15 57.32 26.55
C ARG A 71 -8.26 57.24 28.09
N GLY A 72 -7.49 56.35 28.71
CA GLY A 72 -7.08 56.31 30.14
C GLY A 72 -6.46 54.93 30.44
N THR A 73 -5.32 54.70 31.13
CA THR A 73 -4.74 55.21 32.40
C THR A 73 -5.67 55.00 33.61
N THR A 74 -5.23 54.47 34.77
CA THR A 74 -3.86 54.51 35.36
C THR A 74 -3.60 53.42 36.43
N ALA A 75 -2.31 53.10 36.68
CA ALA A 75 -1.63 52.75 37.95
C ALA A 75 -2.17 51.67 38.95
N ALA A 76 -1.33 50.63 39.13
CA ALA A 76 -0.68 50.15 40.37
C ALA A 76 -1.46 49.79 41.67
N ALA A 77 -1.19 48.59 42.20
CA ALA A 77 -1.09 48.29 43.64
C ALA A 77 -0.27 46.98 43.92
N GLU A 78 0.87 47.12 44.59
CA GLU A 78 1.52 46.10 45.45
C GLU A 78 1.02 46.33 46.92
N PRO A 79 1.47 45.67 48.03
CA PRO A 79 2.67 44.82 48.24
C PRO A 79 2.50 43.57 49.18
N LEU A 80 3.64 42.99 49.59
CA LEU A 80 3.97 42.28 50.86
C LEU A 80 4.06 40.72 50.93
N LEU A 81 5.33 40.30 51.01
CA LEU A 81 5.92 39.12 51.70
C LEU A 81 5.83 39.27 53.24
N PRO A 82 6.35 38.36 54.14
CA PRO A 82 7.35 37.26 54.00
C PRO A 82 6.89 35.92 54.70
N SER A 83 7.67 34.94 55.21
CA SER A 83 9.12 34.83 55.57
C SER A 83 9.60 33.38 55.83
N MET A 84 10.89 33.11 55.55
CA MET A 84 11.75 32.05 56.18
C MET A 84 11.34 30.56 55.94
N LEU A 85 12.15 29.50 56.18
CA LEU A 85 13.47 29.36 56.82
C LEU A 85 14.31 28.17 56.24
N ARG A 86 15.64 28.37 56.07
CA ARG A 86 16.82 27.44 56.27
C ARG A 86 16.52 25.95 56.60
N ALA A 87 17.21 24.91 56.08
CA ALA A 87 18.65 24.53 56.23
C ALA A 87 18.85 23.05 55.72
N GLN A 88 20.00 22.36 55.60
CA GLN A 88 21.47 22.62 55.49
C GLN A 88 22.23 21.31 55.08
N GLY A 89 23.45 21.42 54.51
CA GLY A 89 24.49 20.36 54.45
C GLY A 89 24.49 19.42 53.21
N GLY A 90 25.62 18.87 52.72
CA GLY A 90 27.04 19.21 52.96
C GLY A 90 28.02 18.02 53.04
N VAL A 91 28.77 17.69 51.97
CA VAL A 91 29.85 16.67 51.93
C VAL A 91 31.00 17.10 50.98
N ALA A 92 32.24 16.64 51.21
CA ALA A 92 33.47 16.89 50.43
C ALA A 92 34.33 15.59 50.36
N MET A 93 35.58 15.48 49.85
CA MET A 93 36.65 16.44 49.51
C MET A 93 37.76 15.76 48.66
N ARG A 94 38.41 16.46 47.69
CA ARG A 94 39.77 16.26 47.09
C ARG A 94 39.86 17.07 45.77
N SER A 95 40.81 17.98 45.46
CA SER A 95 42.29 18.05 45.53
C SER A 95 43.00 17.29 44.37
N ALA A 96 43.98 17.83 43.62
CA ALA A 96 44.80 19.04 43.82
C ALA A 96 45.45 19.64 42.52
N SER A 97 46.19 20.74 42.72
CA SER A 97 47.22 21.44 41.90
C SER A 97 48.27 20.58 41.18
N ALA A 98 49.10 21.03 40.21
CA ALA A 98 49.15 22.25 39.36
C ALA A 98 50.07 22.08 38.08
N PRO A 99 51.13 22.87 37.76
CA PRO A 99 51.08 23.74 36.56
C PRO A 99 52.23 23.65 35.50
N SER A 100 51.92 24.20 34.31
CA SER A 100 52.75 24.93 33.31
C SER A 100 54.14 24.45 32.82
N ARG A 101 54.38 24.51 31.49
CA ARG A 101 55.62 25.03 30.84
C ARG A 101 55.61 25.07 29.29
N ARG A 102 56.41 25.98 28.72
CA ARG A 102 56.72 26.25 27.28
C ARG A 102 55.52 26.76 26.45
N PRO A 103 55.75 27.62 25.44
CA PRO A 103 56.43 27.25 24.18
C PRO A 103 57.85 27.83 24.00
N GLU A 104 58.56 27.32 23.00
CA GLU A 104 59.74 27.96 22.38
C GLU A 104 59.50 28.13 20.87
N SER A 105 60.13 29.14 20.30
CA SER A 105 60.00 29.56 18.89
C SER A 105 60.75 28.65 17.91
N VAL A 106 60.48 28.80 16.61
CA VAL A 106 61.48 29.13 15.55
C VAL A 106 60.83 29.11 14.15
N GLU A 107 60.82 30.28 13.49
CA GLU A 107 61.06 30.54 12.04
C GLU A 107 60.26 29.83 10.92
N ARG A 108 60.04 30.39 9.72
CA ARG A 108 60.11 31.77 9.13
C ARG A 108 59.43 31.70 7.73
N ILE A 109 59.24 32.85 7.06
CA ILE A 109 58.89 33.05 5.63
C ILE A 109 57.38 32.93 5.30
N GLY A 110 56.73 33.91 4.66
CA GLY A 110 57.19 35.27 4.34
C GLY A 110 56.21 36.15 3.52
N ARG A 111 56.30 37.47 3.75
CA ARG A 111 55.89 38.62 2.89
C ARG A 111 54.48 38.68 2.23
N LEU A 112 53.66 39.60 2.75
CA LEU A 112 53.15 40.86 2.10
C LEU A 112 52.68 40.86 0.61
N PRO A 113 51.74 41.75 0.23
CA PRO A 113 50.55 42.22 0.93
C PRO A 113 49.29 42.28 0.00
N ALA A 114 48.13 42.65 0.53
CA ALA A 114 46.93 42.87 -0.30
C ALA A 114 47.01 44.18 -1.12
N VAL A 115 46.64 44.12 -2.40
CA VAL A 115 46.35 45.29 -3.25
C VAL A 115 44.84 45.39 -3.41
N GLY A 116 44.26 46.49 -2.93
CA GLY A 116 42.83 46.77 -3.14
C GLY A 116 42.60 47.48 -4.47
N LEU A 117 41.58 47.05 -5.22
CA LEU A 117 41.07 47.79 -6.38
C LEU A 117 39.58 48.06 -6.22
N ARG A 118 39.22 49.35 -6.10
CA ARG A 118 37.83 49.80 -6.25
C ARG A 118 37.48 49.88 -7.73
N ALA A 119 36.44 49.18 -8.16
CA ALA A 119 35.75 49.43 -9.42
C ALA A 119 34.25 49.50 -9.14
N ALA A 120 33.59 50.55 -9.63
CA ALA A 120 32.15 50.74 -9.49
C ALA A 120 31.50 50.77 -10.88
N ILE A 121 30.51 49.90 -11.09
CA ILE A 121 29.47 49.88 -12.14
C ILE A 121 28.45 48.84 -11.65
N GLY A 122 27.13 48.97 -11.85
CA GLY A 122 26.40 50.08 -12.45
C GLY A 122 25.15 49.59 -13.17
N ARG A 123 23.97 50.02 -12.71
CA ARG A 123 22.61 49.78 -13.28
C ARG A 123 22.06 48.35 -13.17
N ARG A 124 21.01 48.21 -12.35
CA ARG A 124 20.03 47.12 -12.43
C ARG A 124 19.16 47.31 -13.68
N VAL A 125 18.82 46.22 -14.38
CA VAL A 125 17.76 46.21 -15.40
C VAL A 125 16.72 45.16 -15.01
N ALA A 126 15.49 45.59 -14.72
CA ALA A 126 14.40 44.71 -14.29
C ALA A 126 13.34 44.63 -15.39
N ILE A 127 13.25 43.49 -16.09
CA ILE A 127 12.28 43.28 -17.17
C ILE A 127 11.04 42.57 -16.61
N ARG A 128 10.10 43.36 -16.06
CA ARG A 128 8.72 42.88 -15.82
C ARG A 128 7.97 42.79 -17.14
N ARG A 129 7.78 41.59 -17.69
CA ARG A 129 6.76 41.36 -18.74
C ARG A 129 5.40 41.08 -18.10
N ARG A 130 4.62 42.14 -17.90
CA ARG A 130 3.16 42.05 -17.77
C ARG A 130 2.54 42.36 -19.13
N CYS A 131 2.03 41.35 -19.84
CA CYS A 131 1.16 41.60 -21.00
C CYS A 131 -0.29 41.67 -20.51
N SER A 132 -0.97 42.78 -20.78
CA SER A 132 -2.33 43.03 -20.31
C SER A 132 -3.39 42.72 -21.37
N LEU A 133 -4.45 42.04 -20.93
CA LEU A 133 -5.71 41.83 -21.64
C LEU A 133 -6.26 43.11 -22.31
N ARG A 134 -6.70 43.00 -23.57
CA ARG A 134 -7.65 43.92 -24.23
C ARG A 134 -8.61 43.16 -25.15
N LEU A 135 -9.69 43.81 -25.56
CA LEU A 135 -11.02 43.21 -25.77
C LEU A 135 -11.77 43.87 -26.95
N MET A 136 -12.59 43.09 -27.68
CA MET A 136 -13.61 43.54 -28.67
C MET A 136 -13.09 44.26 -29.94
N LEU A 137 -13.84 44.37 -31.06
CA LEU A 137 -15.25 44.02 -31.38
C LEU A 137 -15.39 43.42 -32.81
N ALA A 138 -16.58 42.91 -33.15
CA ALA A 138 -16.88 42.08 -34.34
C ALA A 138 -17.32 42.81 -35.63
N LEU A 139 -17.07 42.16 -36.78
CA LEU A 139 -17.95 41.89 -37.94
C LEU A 139 -17.27 40.76 -38.75
N LEU A 140 -17.90 39.82 -39.45
CA LEU A 140 -19.05 39.86 -40.38
C LEU A 140 -19.71 38.45 -40.48
N LEU A 141 -20.96 38.35 -40.94
CA LEU A 141 -21.65 37.06 -41.17
C LEU A 141 -21.26 36.43 -42.51
N LEU A 142 -21.06 35.09 -42.55
CA LEU A 142 -21.77 34.13 -43.42
C LEU A 142 -21.10 32.73 -43.46
N ALA A 143 -21.61 31.80 -42.64
CA ALA A 143 -21.67 30.35 -42.94
C ALA A 143 -22.47 29.63 -41.85
N LEU A 144 -23.54 28.91 -42.21
CA LEU A 144 -24.09 27.82 -41.39
C LEU A 144 -23.57 26.51 -41.98
N GLY A 145 -22.98 25.65 -41.15
CA GLY A 145 -22.48 24.35 -41.59
C GLY A 145 -21.89 23.55 -40.45
N SER A 146 -22.63 22.52 -40.00
CA SER A 146 -22.17 21.37 -39.21
C SER A 146 -21.10 21.62 -38.14
N THR A 147 -21.53 21.81 -36.89
CA THR A 147 -20.72 21.43 -35.73
C THR A 147 -20.62 19.90 -35.67
N SER A 148 -19.50 19.34 -36.12
CA SER A 148 -19.17 17.94 -35.80
C SER A 148 -18.72 17.87 -34.35
N ASP A 149 -19.56 17.34 -33.47
CA ASP A 149 -19.08 16.84 -32.18
C ASP A 149 -18.02 15.77 -32.44
N ALA A 150 -16.80 16.01 -31.97
CA ALA A 150 -15.75 15.00 -31.96
C ALA A 150 -16.00 14.08 -30.74
N PRO A 151 -16.45 12.83 -30.91
CA PRO A 151 -16.53 11.92 -29.78
C PRO A 151 -15.12 11.70 -29.23
N LEU A 152 -15.02 11.47 -27.91
CA LEU A 152 -13.78 10.91 -27.35
C LEU A 152 -13.50 9.61 -28.09
N SER A 153 -12.33 9.50 -28.72
CA SER A 153 -11.87 8.22 -29.24
C SER A 153 -11.69 7.29 -28.06
N ALA A 154 -12.63 6.36 -27.90
CA ALA A 154 -12.33 5.13 -27.19
C ALA A 154 -11.06 4.53 -27.81
N GLN A 155 -10.24 3.87 -26.99
CA GLN A 155 -9.18 3.03 -27.53
C GLN A 155 -9.87 1.92 -28.30
N THR A 156 -9.73 1.92 -29.63
CA THR A 156 -10.20 0.82 -30.46
C THR A 156 -9.56 -0.47 -29.98
N PRO A 157 -10.27 -1.62 -30.06
CA PRO A 157 -9.61 -2.91 -30.11
C PRO A 157 -8.48 -2.89 -31.15
N PHE A 158 -7.55 -3.84 -31.06
CA PHE A 158 -6.44 -3.90 -32.01
C PHE A 158 -6.96 -4.41 -33.37
N ASP A 159 -7.61 -3.52 -34.12
CA ASP A 159 -8.23 -3.80 -35.41
C ASP A 159 -7.16 -4.29 -36.38
N LEU A 160 -7.14 -5.61 -36.57
CA LEU A 160 -6.38 -6.26 -37.61
C LEU A 160 -6.87 -5.68 -38.94
N PRO A 161 -5.96 -5.34 -39.89
CA PRO A 161 -6.39 -4.84 -41.19
C PRO A 161 -7.33 -5.84 -41.84
N ASP A 162 -8.38 -5.35 -42.50
CA ASP A 162 -9.38 -6.16 -43.20
C ASP A 162 -8.71 -7.29 -43.98
N ILE A 163 -9.32 -8.49 -43.93
CA ILE A 163 -8.91 -9.62 -44.76
C ILE A 163 -9.32 -9.30 -46.20
N GLN A 164 -8.49 -8.51 -46.89
CA GLN A 164 -8.70 -8.11 -48.28
C GLN A 164 -8.38 -9.27 -49.24
N GLY A 165 -9.28 -10.24 -49.25
CA GLY A 165 -9.49 -11.21 -50.30
C GLY A 165 -10.98 -11.52 -50.36
N ASP A 166 -11.62 -11.25 -51.51
CA ASP A 166 -13.06 -11.43 -51.74
C ASP A 166 -13.46 -12.91 -51.81
N PHE A 167 -13.37 -13.61 -50.68
CA PHE A 167 -13.68 -15.03 -50.57
C PHE A 167 -14.53 -15.32 -49.34
N THR A 168 -15.71 -15.89 -49.57
CA THR A 168 -16.50 -16.59 -48.56
C THR A 168 -16.27 -18.09 -48.77
N PRO A 169 -15.13 -18.66 -48.29
CA PRO A 169 -14.79 -20.06 -48.55
C PRO A 169 -15.89 -20.97 -48.00
N ALA A 170 -16.24 -22.00 -48.77
CA ALA A 170 -17.34 -22.89 -48.42
C ALA A 170 -17.04 -23.66 -47.12
N GLN A 171 -17.68 -23.23 -46.03
CA GLN A 171 -17.59 -23.83 -44.70
C GLN A 171 -17.87 -25.34 -44.80
N GLY A 172 -16.89 -26.16 -44.43
CA GLY A 172 -16.95 -27.63 -44.56
C GLY A 172 -16.00 -28.25 -45.58
N GLN A 173 -15.34 -27.48 -46.46
CA GLN A 173 -14.24 -28.01 -47.29
C GLN A 173 -13.04 -28.48 -46.44
N LEU A 174 -12.24 -29.41 -46.97
CA LEU A 174 -11.01 -29.87 -46.31
C LEU A 174 -9.79 -29.01 -46.67
N ILE A 175 -8.89 -28.85 -45.71
CA ILE A 175 -7.56 -28.27 -45.90
C ILE A 175 -6.67 -29.31 -46.58
N LEU A 176 -6.19 -29.03 -47.79
CA LEU A 176 -5.26 -29.87 -48.53
C LEU A 176 -3.81 -29.70 -48.05
N ASP A 177 -3.39 -28.46 -47.81
CA ASP A 177 -2.01 -28.12 -47.42
C ASP A 177 -1.98 -26.80 -46.62
N VAL A 178 -0.98 -26.68 -45.75
CA VAL A 178 -0.71 -25.50 -44.91
C VAL A 178 0.70 -24.99 -45.22
N LYS A 179 0.77 -24.05 -46.17
CA LYS A 179 2.02 -23.50 -46.70
C LYS A 179 2.50 -22.32 -45.84
N ILE A 180 3.82 -22.22 -45.68
CA ILE A 180 4.48 -21.10 -45.01
C ILE A 180 5.48 -20.46 -45.97
N VAL A 181 5.41 -19.14 -46.08
CA VAL A 181 6.20 -18.29 -46.98
C VAL A 181 6.79 -17.13 -46.19
N GLY A 182 7.98 -16.66 -46.56
CA GLY A 182 8.64 -15.50 -45.95
C GLY A 182 9.51 -15.79 -44.71
N ASN A 183 9.38 -16.97 -44.08
CA ASN A 183 10.26 -17.41 -43.00
C ASN A 183 11.73 -17.56 -43.49
N ARG A 184 12.70 -17.20 -42.64
CA ARG A 184 14.14 -17.19 -42.93
C ARG A 184 14.96 -17.84 -41.83
N ARG A 185 14.87 -17.36 -40.58
CA ARG A 185 15.57 -17.88 -39.40
C ARG A 185 14.69 -18.83 -38.59
N VAL A 186 13.38 -18.62 -38.53
CA VAL A 186 12.43 -19.54 -37.88
C VAL A 186 12.16 -20.71 -38.83
N SER A 187 12.31 -21.95 -38.35
CA SER A 187 12.09 -23.13 -39.19
C SER A 187 10.60 -23.38 -39.45
N LYS A 188 10.25 -23.86 -40.65
CA LYS A 188 8.85 -24.19 -40.99
C LYS A 188 8.22 -25.17 -39.98
N ASN A 189 9.01 -26.14 -39.49
CA ASN A 189 8.55 -27.12 -38.52
C ASN A 189 8.18 -26.49 -37.16
N GLN A 190 8.90 -25.45 -36.71
CA GLN A 190 8.54 -24.73 -35.47
C GLN A 190 7.25 -23.92 -35.62
N ILE A 191 6.97 -23.40 -36.82
CA ILE A 191 5.75 -22.66 -37.15
C ILE A 191 4.56 -23.65 -37.22
N LEU A 192 4.69 -24.73 -38.01
CA LEU A 192 3.71 -25.82 -38.11
C LEU A 192 3.39 -26.47 -36.75
N ALA A 193 4.35 -26.51 -35.82
CA ALA A 193 4.15 -27.04 -34.48
C ALA A 193 3.30 -26.14 -33.56
N ARG A 194 3.04 -24.88 -33.93
CA ARG A 194 2.11 -23.97 -33.22
C ARG A 194 0.72 -23.92 -33.84
N LEU A 195 0.60 -24.23 -35.13
CA LEU A 195 -0.66 -24.22 -35.86
C LEU A 195 -1.58 -25.39 -35.46
N LYS A 196 -2.86 -25.08 -35.28
CA LYS A 196 -3.96 -26.02 -35.04
C LYS A 196 -4.61 -26.45 -36.36
N SER A 197 -4.54 -25.61 -37.38
CA SER A 197 -4.79 -25.96 -38.78
C SER A 197 -3.76 -27.01 -39.26
N ARG A 198 -4.23 -28.00 -40.02
CA ARG A 198 -3.43 -29.09 -40.60
C ARG A 198 -4.13 -29.60 -41.87
N PRO A 199 -3.39 -30.29 -42.77
CA PRO A 199 -4.00 -31.12 -43.80
C PRO A 199 -5.05 -32.09 -43.23
N ASP A 200 -6.01 -32.48 -44.07
CA ASP A 200 -7.13 -33.38 -43.78
C ASP A 200 -8.09 -32.93 -42.66
N ARG A 201 -8.00 -31.66 -42.23
CA ARG A 201 -8.98 -31.02 -41.32
C ARG A 201 -10.00 -30.20 -42.10
N VAL A 202 -11.19 -30.04 -41.52
CA VAL A 202 -12.19 -29.09 -42.02
C VAL A 202 -11.63 -27.67 -41.92
N PHE A 203 -11.84 -26.87 -42.97
CA PHE A 203 -11.53 -25.46 -42.98
C PHE A 203 -12.49 -24.68 -42.08
N ASP A 204 -11.91 -23.89 -41.18
CA ASP A 204 -12.59 -23.04 -40.21
C ASP A 204 -11.86 -21.67 -40.19
N PRO A 205 -12.51 -20.56 -40.59
CA PRO A 205 -11.86 -19.26 -40.68
C PRO A 205 -11.46 -18.70 -39.30
N ASP A 206 -12.23 -18.98 -38.26
CA ASP A 206 -11.94 -18.54 -36.88
C ASP A 206 -10.69 -19.24 -36.37
N LEU A 207 -10.52 -20.53 -36.72
CA LEU A 207 -9.30 -21.29 -36.44
C LEU A 207 -8.08 -20.71 -37.17
N ILE A 208 -8.21 -20.29 -38.43
CA ILE A 208 -7.10 -19.67 -39.18
C ILE A 208 -6.72 -18.30 -38.58
N GLN A 209 -7.69 -17.50 -38.12
CA GLN A 209 -7.42 -16.24 -37.44
C GLN A 209 -6.75 -16.46 -36.08
N ALA A 210 -7.22 -17.43 -35.29
CA ALA A 210 -6.60 -17.82 -34.03
C ALA A 210 -5.16 -18.34 -34.21
N ASP A 211 -4.91 -19.11 -35.27
CA ASP A 211 -3.58 -19.58 -35.65
C ASP A 211 -2.65 -18.42 -36.05
N ALA A 212 -3.14 -17.44 -36.81
CA ALA A 212 -2.37 -16.22 -37.12
C ALA A 212 -2.02 -15.41 -35.86
N GLN A 213 -2.94 -15.35 -34.88
CA GLN A 213 -2.70 -14.73 -33.58
C GLN A 213 -1.67 -15.51 -32.75
N GLU A 214 -1.71 -16.86 -32.73
CA GLU A 214 -0.70 -17.71 -32.09
C GLU A 214 0.70 -17.50 -32.68
N LEU A 215 0.81 -17.32 -34.00
CA LEU A 215 2.09 -16.96 -34.63
C LEU A 215 2.57 -15.56 -34.23
N MET A 216 1.69 -14.56 -34.15
CA MET A 216 2.04 -13.23 -33.63
C MET A 216 2.47 -13.28 -32.14
N LEU A 217 1.83 -14.15 -31.34
CA LEU A 217 2.19 -14.40 -29.94
C LEU A 217 3.57 -15.08 -29.77
N MET A 218 4.15 -15.68 -30.82
CA MET A 218 5.56 -16.11 -30.80
C MET A 218 6.54 -14.92 -30.72
N LYS A 219 6.11 -13.69 -31.02
CA LYS A 219 6.89 -12.43 -31.02
C LYS A 219 8.09 -12.37 -31.99
N GLU A 220 8.41 -13.46 -32.70
CA GLU A 220 9.44 -13.53 -33.73
C GLU A 220 9.07 -12.81 -35.03
N PHE A 221 7.77 -12.62 -35.30
CA PHE A 221 7.26 -12.03 -36.53
C PHE A 221 6.83 -10.56 -36.34
N ARG A 222 7.07 -9.74 -37.36
CA ARG A 222 6.61 -8.35 -37.50
C ARG A 222 5.15 -8.31 -37.97
N ASN A 223 4.78 -9.23 -38.88
CA ASN A 223 3.45 -9.36 -39.45
C ASN A 223 3.24 -10.81 -39.93
N VAL A 224 2.01 -11.30 -39.78
CA VAL A 224 1.56 -12.63 -40.20
C VAL A 224 0.26 -12.44 -40.98
N ARG A 225 0.22 -12.88 -42.23
CA ARG A 225 -0.97 -12.80 -43.10
C ARG A 225 -1.39 -14.18 -43.57
N PRO A 226 -2.59 -14.67 -43.19
CA PRO A 226 -3.19 -15.82 -43.83
C PRO A 226 -3.80 -15.42 -45.17
N TYR A 227 -3.43 -16.14 -46.24
CA TYR A 227 -4.14 -16.15 -47.51
C TYR A 227 -4.77 -17.53 -47.72
N VAL A 228 -5.97 -17.56 -48.29
CA VAL A 228 -6.73 -18.78 -48.55
C VAL A 228 -6.89 -18.92 -50.06
N ASN A 229 -6.47 -20.06 -50.62
CA ASN A 229 -6.63 -20.36 -52.04
C ASN A 229 -7.54 -21.58 -52.19
N GLU A 230 -8.72 -21.38 -52.77
CA GLU A 230 -9.64 -22.46 -53.08
C GLU A 230 -9.19 -23.23 -54.34
N THR A 231 -9.39 -24.53 -54.34
CA THR A 231 -9.15 -25.43 -55.47
C THR A 231 -10.32 -26.42 -55.61
N PRO A 232 -10.52 -27.07 -56.77
CA PRO A 232 -11.62 -28.03 -56.95
C PRO A 232 -11.58 -29.24 -56.00
N GLU A 233 -10.44 -29.50 -55.36
CA GLU A 233 -10.21 -30.64 -54.46
C GLU A 233 -10.24 -30.23 -52.96
N GLY A 234 -10.25 -28.92 -52.66
CA GLY A 234 -10.23 -28.38 -51.29
C GLY A 234 -9.43 -27.08 -51.15
N VAL A 235 -9.08 -26.71 -49.92
CA VAL A 235 -8.49 -25.41 -49.56
C VAL A 235 -6.99 -25.51 -49.29
N ILE A 236 -6.20 -24.58 -49.85
CA ILE A 236 -4.78 -24.41 -49.50
C ILE A 236 -4.63 -23.11 -48.69
N VAL A 237 -4.25 -23.25 -47.41
CA VAL A 237 -3.97 -22.12 -46.52
C VAL A 237 -2.50 -21.75 -46.64
N THR A 238 -2.18 -20.47 -46.81
CA THR A 238 -0.81 -19.97 -46.94
C THR A 238 -0.56 -18.84 -45.95
N PHE A 239 0.28 -19.08 -44.95
CA PHE A 239 0.75 -18.05 -44.02
C PHE A 239 2.00 -17.37 -44.59
N GLU A 240 1.85 -16.11 -45.02
CA GLU A 240 2.97 -15.20 -45.26
C GLU A 240 3.42 -14.61 -43.92
N VAL A 241 4.66 -14.89 -43.53
CA VAL A 241 5.26 -14.35 -42.30
C VAL A 241 6.45 -13.47 -42.65
N SER A 242 6.52 -12.29 -42.02
CA SER A 242 7.74 -11.48 -42.02
C SER A 242 8.38 -11.52 -40.64
N GLU A 243 9.60 -12.03 -40.55
CA GLU A 243 10.38 -12.02 -39.32
C GLU A 243 10.78 -10.59 -38.93
N LYS A 244 10.90 -10.31 -37.63
CA LYS A 244 11.52 -9.08 -37.13
C LYS A 244 13.02 -9.08 -37.46
N SER A 245 13.61 -7.89 -37.58
CA SER A 245 15.06 -7.73 -37.41
C SER A 245 15.50 -8.29 -36.05
N ARG A 246 16.78 -8.60 -35.89
CA ARG A 246 17.37 -8.96 -34.59
C ARG A 246 18.37 -7.88 -34.19
N ILE A 247 18.47 -7.66 -32.89
CA ILE A 247 19.42 -6.72 -32.31
C ILE A 247 20.84 -7.28 -32.47
N GLU A 248 21.62 -6.74 -33.39
CA GLU A 248 23.02 -7.17 -33.62
C GLU A 248 23.99 -6.49 -32.65
N LYS A 249 23.61 -5.32 -32.11
CA LYS A 249 24.40 -4.55 -31.15
C LYS A 249 23.48 -3.65 -30.29
N ILE A 250 23.86 -3.44 -29.03
CA ILE A 250 23.23 -2.46 -28.13
C ILE A 250 24.33 -1.53 -27.62
N GLU A 251 24.14 -0.23 -27.77
CA GLU A 251 25.08 0.78 -27.28
C GLU A 251 24.38 1.79 -26.35
N TYR A 252 25.11 2.20 -25.31
CA TYR A 252 24.70 3.22 -24.36
C TYR A 252 25.77 4.31 -24.38
N VAL A 253 25.37 5.53 -24.71
CA VAL A 253 26.26 6.66 -24.94
C VAL A 253 25.94 7.74 -23.92
N GLY A 254 26.96 8.31 -23.27
CA GLY A 254 26.80 9.40 -22.29
C GLY A 254 26.72 8.94 -20.83
N ASN A 255 26.57 7.65 -20.54
CA ASN A 255 26.55 7.14 -19.16
C ASN A 255 27.94 7.21 -18.50
N ARG A 256 28.15 8.21 -17.64
CA ARG A 256 29.39 8.43 -16.86
C ARG A 256 29.20 8.08 -15.38
N ALA A 257 28.01 8.29 -14.84
CA ALA A 257 27.65 8.00 -13.46
C ALA A 257 27.20 6.55 -13.22
N VAL A 258 26.79 5.83 -14.28
CA VAL A 258 26.31 4.44 -14.20
C VAL A 258 27.07 3.55 -15.19
N PHE A 259 27.54 2.39 -14.72
CA PHE A 259 28.21 1.41 -15.58
C PHE A 259 27.25 0.78 -16.59
N THR A 260 27.68 0.64 -17.83
CA THR A 260 26.93 0.04 -18.94
C THR A 260 26.40 -1.37 -18.62
N ARG A 261 27.16 -2.17 -17.86
CA ARG A 261 26.72 -3.51 -17.39
C ARG A 261 25.50 -3.46 -16.45
N THR A 262 25.27 -2.35 -15.76
CA THR A 262 24.05 -2.15 -14.95
C THR A 262 22.90 -1.77 -15.85
N LEU A 263 23.07 -0.81 -16.76
CA LEU A 263 22.03 -0.41 -17.71
C LEU A 263 21.52 -1.59 -18.54
N ALA A 264 22.43 -2.45 -19.04
CA ALA A 264 22.08 -3.69 -19.75
C ALA A 264 21.24 -4.70 -18.93
N LYS A 265 21.33 -4.66 -17.58
CA LYS A 265 20.47 -5.46 -16.71
C LYS A 265 19.09 -4.82 -16.53
N GLU A 266 19.02 -3.51 -16.30
CA GLU A 266 17.76 -2.79 -16.11
C GLU A 266 16.92 -2.77 -17.42
N THR A 267 17.56 -2.67 -18.59
CA THR A 267 16.86 -2.76 -19.88
C THR A 267 16.37 -4.17 -20.19
N GLY A 268 17.11 -5.21 -19.80
CA GLY A 268 16.78 -6.62 -20.07
C GLY A 268 16.97 -7.10 -21.52
N LEU A 269 17.21 -6.18 -22.46
CA LEU A 269 17.51 -6.45 -23.88
C LEU A 269 18.86 -7.17 -24.06
N LYS A 270 18.95 -8.08 -25.03
CA LYS A 270 20.19 -8.80 -25.38
C LYS A 270 20.45 -8.76 -26.88
N VAL A 271 21.73 -8.85 -27.23
CA VAL A 271 22.16 -9.11 -28.62
C VAL A 271 21.65 -10.48 -29.05
N GLY A 272 21.01 -10.54 -30.21
CA GLY A 272 20.31 -11.71 -30.76
C GLY A 272 18.80 -11.75 -30.51
N ASP A 273 18.26 -10.93 -29.61
CA ASP A 273 16.81 -10.83 -29.39
C ASP A 273 16.09 -10.22 -30.62
N PRO A 274 14.82 -10.56 -30.89
CA PRO A 274 14.01 -9.89 -31.90
C PRO A 274 13.83 -8.40 -31.58
N LEU A 275 14.02 -7.53 -32.57
CA LEU A 275 13.87 -6.08 -32.43
C LEU A 275 12.40 -5.71 -32.18
N ASP A 276 12.07 -5.37 -30.94
CA ASP A 276 10.72 -5.03 -30.53
C ASP A 276 10.64 -3.58 -30.04
N LEU A 277 9.99 -2.73 -30.84
CA LEU A 277 9.88 -1.29 -30.60
C LEU A 277 9.09 -0.93 -29.32
N TYR A 278 8.29 -1.86 -28.77
CA TYR A 278 7.69 -1.66 -27.45
C TYR A 278 8.71 -1.97 -26.35
N ALA A 279 9.45 -3.08 -26.47
CA ALA A 279 10.50 -3.43 -25.51
C ALA A 279 11.63 -2.38 -25.45
N ILE A 280 11.98 -1.74 -26.57
CA ILE A 280 13.01 -0.68 -26.65
C ILE A 280 12.53 0.62 -25.97
N ARG A 281 11.28 1.04 -26.17
CA ARG A 281 10.71 2.19 -25.44
C ARG A 281 10.60 1.92 -23.94
N GLN A 282 10.12 0.75 -23.56
CA GLN A 282 10.09 0.30 -22.17
C GLN A 282 11.51 0.18 -21.56
N ALA A 283 12.54 -0.08 -22.38
CA ALA A 283 13.93 -0.05 -21.93
C ALA A 283 14.44 1.38 -21.71
N LYS A 284 14.09 2.36 -22.56
CA LYS A 284 14.35 3.80 -22.35
C LYS A 284 13.76 4.25 -21.01
N GLU A 285 12.47 3.98 -20.79
CA GLU A 285 11.76 4.33 -19.54
C GLU A 285 12.46 3.73 -18.31
N ARG A 286 12.83 2.45 -18.34
CA ARG A 286 13.58 1.80 -17.24
C ARG A 286 14.96 2.41 -16.97
N ILE A 287 15.63 2.98 -17.99
CA ILE A 287 16.88 3.73 -17.77
C ILE A 287 16.58 5.04 -17.05
N GLU A 288 15.63 5.83 -17.55
CA GLU A 288 15.24 7.13 -16.97
C GLU A 288 14.83 6.96 -15.49
N ASP A 289 13.92 6.03 -15.21
CA ASP A 289 13.51 5.66 -13.85
C ASP A 289 14.69 5.23 -12.96
N TYR A 290 15.64 4.44 -13.49
CA TYR A 290 16.81 4.02 -12.73
C TYR A 290 17.67 5.24 -12.34
N TYR A 291 17.89 6.19 -13.26
CA TYR A 291 18.60 7.43 -12.95
C TYR A 291 17.83 8.29 -11.93
N HIS A 292 16.52 8.46 -12.09
CA HIS A 292 15.68 9.18 -11.15
C HIS A 292 15.78 8.59 -9.73
N ARG A 293 15.64 7.26 -9.58
CA ARG A 293 15.82 6.53 -8.31
C ARG A 293 17.23 6.63 -7.71
N LYS A 294 18.25 7.03 -8.47
CA LYS A 294 19.62 7.30 -7.97
C LYS A 294 19.88 8.77 -7.63
N GLY A 295 18.90 9.66 -7.79
CA GLY A 295 19.03 11.10 -7.51
C GLY A 295 19.46 11.95 -8.71
N PHE A 296 19.10 11.51 -9.92
CA PHE A 296 19.26 12.23 -11.18
C PHE A 296 17.87 12.47 -11.83
N PRO A 297 17.06 13.39 -11.31
CA PRO A 297 15.64 13.52 -11.68
C PRO A 297 15.40 14.21 -13.03
N ARG A 298 16.44 14.73 -13.70
CA ARG A 298 16.35 15.34 -15.04
C ARG A 298 17.24 14.63 -16.08
N THR A 299 17.58 13.37 -15.86
CA THR A 299 18.24 12.57 -16.90
C THR A 299 17.23 12.29 -18.01
N GLU A 300 17.58 12.64 -19.24
CA GLU A 300 16.79 12.34 -20.45
C GLU A 300 17.49 11.25 -21.27
N VAL A 301 16.73 10.33 -21.86
CA VAL A 301 17.25 9.28 -22.74
C VAL A 301 16.58 9.32 -24.10
N THR A 302 17.39 9.45 -25.15
CA THR A 302 16.96 9.47 -26.54
C THR A 302 17.37 8.18 -27.23
N ILE A 303 16.43 7.53 -27.90
CA ILE A 303 16.71 6.40 -28.80
C ILE A 303 17.15 7.00 -30.14
N VAL A 304 18.43 6.82 -30.49
CA VAL A 304 19.02 7.34 -31.73
C VAL A 304 18.84 6.35 -32.89
N GLU A 305 18.94 5.05 -32.60
CA GLU A 305 18.69 3.94 -33.50
C GLU A 305 17.96 2.83 -32.73
N GLY A 306 17.12 2.03 -33.40
CA GLY A 306 16.21 1.07 -32.78
C GLY A 306 14.75 1.57 -32.69
N ASN A 307 14.37 2.53 -33.53
CA ASN A 307 13.01 3.06 -33.63
C ASN A 307 12.25 2.58 -34.88
N GLU A 308 12.95 2.16 -35.94
CA GLU A 308 12.31 1.59 -37.13
C GLU A 308 12.31 0.06 -37.09
N PRO A 309 11.27 -0.64 -37.61
CA PRO A 309 11.23 -2.11 -37.60
C PRO A 309 12.28 -2.79 -38.51
N THR A 310 13.10 -1.99 -39.19
CA THR A 310 14.20 -2.38 -40.08
C THR A 310 15.58 -2.26 -39.41
N ASP A 311 15.69 -1.53 -38.30
CA ASP A 311 16.94 -1.29 -37.59
C ASP A 311 17.59 -2.59 -37.10
N SER A 312 18.92 -2.56 -36.93
CA SER A 312 19.70 -3.70 -36.44
C SER A 312 20.57 -3.35 -35.22
N GLU A 313 20.95 -2.09 -35.02
CA GLU A 313 21.52 -1.63 -33.75
C GLU A 313 20.45 -0.94 -32.88
N VAL A 314 20.68 -0.89 -31.57
CA VAL A 314 19.87 -0.09 -30.63
C VAL A 314 20.79 0.83 -29.85
N ILE A 315 20.64 2.14 -30.03
CA ILE A 315 21.55 3.16 -29.49
C ILE A 315 20.79 4.10 -28.55
N PHE A 316 21.09 4.01 -27.26
CA PHE A 316 20.55 4.91 -26.23
C PHE A 316 21.54 6.04 -25.94
N LEU A 317 21.19 7.27 -26.30
CA LEU A 317 21.90 8.48 -25.90
C LEU A 317 21.33 9.01 -24.58
N ILE A 318 22.17 9.05 -23.54
CA ILE A 318 21.79 9.34 -22.15
C ILE A 318 22.39 10.70 -21.75
N SER A 319 21.52 11.69 -21.54
CA SER A 319 21.87 13.01 -21.02
C SER A 319 21.78 12.99 -19.49
N GLU A 320 22.86 12.58 -18.82
CA GLU A 320 22.90 12.52 -17.34
C GLU A 320 22.79 13.91 -16.68
N ASP A 321 21.88 14.06 -15.70
CA ASP A 321 21.86 15.23 -14.80
C ASP A 321 23.04 15.20 -13.80
N ARG A 322 23.20 16.27 -13.01
CA ARG A 322 24.04 16.27 -11.80
C ARG A 322 23.28 15.58 -10.66
N ILE A 323 24.01 14.99 -9.70
CA ILE A 323 23.39 14.48 -8.46
C ILE A 323 22.83 15.66 -7.68
N GLN A 324 21.52 15.68 -7.48
CA GLN A 324 20.84 16.72 -6.72
C GLN A 324 20.86 16.36 -5.23
N LYS A 325 21.36 17.25 -4.38
CA LYS A 325 21.50 17.03 -2.93
C LYS A 325 20.49 17.86 -2.15
N ILE A 326 19.97 17.28 -1.08
CA ILE A 326 19.16 18.00 -0.10
C ILE A 326 20.11 18.82 0.78
N GLU A 327 19.98 20.14 0.73
CA GLU A 327 20.78 21.09 1.49
C GLU A 327 20.07 21.51 2.78
N GLU A 328 18.76 21.73 2.72
CA GLU A 328 17.91 22.16 3.84
C GLU A 328 16.49 21.57 3.74
N VAL A 329 15.82 21.37 4.88
CA VAL A 329 14.48 20.78 4.98
C VAL A 329 13.64 21.55 6.00
N ASP A 330 12.67 22.30 5.48
CA ASP A 330 11.76 23.16 6.25
C ASP A 330 10.37 22.55 6.45
N PHE A 331 9.68 23.03 7.47
CA PHE A 331 8.27 22.74 7.75
C PHE A 331 7.53 24.05 8.00
N VAL A 332 6.37 24.23 7.36
CA VAL A 332 5.50 25.41 7.50
C VAL A 332 4.06 24.93 7.73
N GLY A 333 3.34 25.61 8.62
CA GLY A 333 1.97 25.27 9.00
C GLY A 333 1.86 24.25 10.15
N ASN A 334 2.98 23.68 10.60
CA ASN A 334 3.04 22.75 11.72
C ASN A 334 2.92 23.48 13.09
N ALA A 335 1.70 23.61 13.59
CA ALA A 335 1.41 24.22 14.89
C ALA A 335 1.39 23.19 16.04
N PHE A 336 0.91 21.96 15.78
CA PHE A 336 0.81 20.90 16.79
C PHE A 336 2.16 20.24 17.10
N VAL A 337 3.07 20.11 16.12
CA VAL A 337 4.37 19.44 16.29
C VAL A 337 5.53 20.29 15.78
N SER A 338 6.62 20.32 16.56
CA SER A 338 7.83 21.07 16.21
C SER A 338 8.53 20.48 14.98
N GLY A 339 9.07 21.37 14.14
CA GLY A 339 9.76 20.99 12.89
C GLY A 339 10.83 19.92 13.11
N SER A 340 11.66 20.04 14.15
CA SER A 340 12.70 19.05 14.49
C SER A 340 12.14 17.65 14.78
N ARG A 341 10.93 17.52 15.32
CA ARG A 341 10.28 16.22 15.50
C ARG A 341 9.70 15.70 14.19
N LEU A 342 9.17 16.55 13.31
CA LEU A 342 8.79 16.16 11.95
C LEU A 342 10.02 15.69 11.14
N THR A 343 11.15 16.41 11.22
CA THR A 343 12.45 15.99 10.66
C THR A 343 12.81 14.58 11.11
N SER A 344 12.57 14.22 12.38
CA SER A 344 12.91 12.87 12.87
C SER A 344 12.24 11.75 12.05
N PHE A 345 10.99 11.92 11.62
CA PHE A 345 10.22 10.93 10.86
C PHE A 345 10.60 10.83 9.38
N VAL A 346 10.99 11.94 8.76
CA VAL A 346 11.31 12.07 7.33
C VAL A 346 12.64 11.36 6.97
N LYS A 347 12.74 10.75 5.78
CA LYS A 347 13.98 10.18 5.23
C LYS A 347 14.78 11.20 4.42
N SER A 348 14.11 12.03 3.62
CA SER A 348 14.67 13.17 2.89
C SER A 348 15.34 14.16 3.85
N LYS A 349 16.66 14.08 4.01
CA LYS A 349 17.43 14.81 5.03
C LYS A 349 18.76 15.38 4.50
N PRO A 350 19.21 16.53 5.01
CA PRO A 350 20.54 17.04 4.71
C PRO A 350 21.63 16.15 5.33
N GLY A 351 22.80 16.11 4.69
CA GLY A 351 23.79 15.04 4.87
C GLY A 351 24.45 14.90 6.25
N MET A 352 24.24 15.84 7.17
CA MET A 352 24.73 15.73 8.55
C MET A 352 23.85 14.83 9.43
N PHE A 353 22.58 14.61 9.04
CA PHE A 353 21.58 13.86 9.83
C PHE A 353 21.05 12.61 9.11
N ALA A 354 21.59 12.30 7.94
CA ALA A 354 21.18 11.17 7.11
C ALA A 354 22.14 9.97 7.30
N PRO A 355 21.70 8.82 7.84
CA PRO A 355 22.55 7.64 7.93
C PRO A 355 22.86 7.10 6.53
N ILE A 356 24.13 7.16 6.13
CA ILE A 356 24.72 6.43 5.00
C ILE A 356 24.00 6.69 3.65
N TYR A 357 24.37 7.79 2.99
CA TYR A 357 24.02 8.15 1.60
C TYR A 357 22.54 8.46 1.29
N HIS A 358 21.78 9.08 2.20
CA HIS A 358 20.40 9.54 1.93
C HIS A 358 20.23 11.07 1.76
N ASN A 359 21.33 11.80 1.48
CA ASN A 359 21.30 13.24 1.23
C ASN A 359 20.99 13.62 -0.23
N ARG A 360 20.36 12.73 -1.00
CA ARG A 360 19.99 12.97 -2.41
C ARG A 360 18.51 13.28 -2.51
N TYR A 361 18.14 14.21 -3.38
CA TYR A 361 16.75 14.43 -3.75
C TYR A 361 16.26 13.28 -4.65
N VAL A 362 15.17 12.62 -4.23
CA VAL A 362 14.48 11.56 -4.98
C VAL A 362 12.98 11.76 -4.76
N ALA A 363 12.20 11.89 -5.83
CA ALA A 363 10.78 12.23 -5.76
C ALA A 363 9.96 11.18 -4.98
N ASP A 364 10.19 9.89 -5.22
CA ASP A 364 9.49 8.78 -4.56
C ASP A 364 9.67 8.79 -3.03
N VAL A 365 10.88 9.15 -2.57
CA VAL A 365 11.20 9.23 -1.13
C VAL A 365 10.48 10.43 -0.51
N LEU A 366 10.45 11.56 -1.21
CA LEU A 366 9.76 12.76 -0.77
C LEU A 366 8.23 12.54 -0.72
N ALA A 367 7.66 11.81 -1.68
CA ALA A 367 6.24 11.42 -1.66
C ALA A 367 5.93 10.51 -0.46
N ALA A 368 6.73 9.45 -0.25
CA ALA A 368 6.57 8.56 0.90
C ALA A 368 6.73 9.29 2.25
N ASP A 369 7.56 10.34 2.32
CA ASP A 369 7.69 11.19 3.50
C ASP A 369 6.46 12.11 3.71
N ARG A 370 5.85 12.66 2.65
CA ARG A 370 4.55 13.37 2.74
C ARG A 370 3.44 12.47 3.28
N ASP A 371 3.33 11.26 2.76
CA ASP A 371 2.33 10.27 3.20
C ASP A 371 2.54 9.89 4.66
N LYS A 372 3.80 9.66 5.06
CA LYS A 372 4.16 9.35 6.45
C LYS A 372 3.84 10.50 7.41
N LEU A 373 4.12 11.75 7.04
CA LEU A 373 3.75 12.93 7.83
C LEU A 373 2.22 13.08 7.92
N THR A 374 1.51 12.90 6.80
CA THR A 374 0.05 12.95 6.74
C THR A 374 -0.59 11.88 7.63
N ALA A 375 -0.08 10.64 7.58
CA ALA A 375 -0.54 9.55 8.44
C ALA A 375 -0.23 9.79 9.92
N TYR A 376 0.94 10.37 10.24
CA TYR A 376 1.29 10.78 11.60
C TYR A 376 0.28 11.82 12.13
N TYR A 377 -0.05 12.86 11.36
CA TYR A 377 -1.06 13.85 11.77
C TYR A 377 -2.44 13.23 11.97
N ARG A 378 -2.91 12.40 11.03
CA ARG A 378 -4.21 11.71 11.14
C ARG A 378 -4.31 10.81 12.37
N ARG A 379 -3.20 10.19 12.81
CA ARG A 379 -3.14 9.41 14.06
C ARG A 379 -3.45 10.26 15.31
N TYR A 380 -3.09 11.55 15.36
CA TYR A 380 -3.41 12.44 16.50
C TYR A 380 -4.75 13.21 16.33
N GLY A 381 -5.69 12.68 15.55
CA GLY A 381 -7.04 13.23 15.41
C GLY A 381 -7.18 14.32 14.34
N PHE A 382 -6.13 14.62 13.59
CA PHE A 382 -6.18 15.57 12.47
C PHE A 382 -6.60 14.86 11.17
N PHE A 383 -7.81 14.27 11.15
CA PHE A 383 -8.27 13.40 10.06
C PHE A 383 -8.29 14.07 8.67
N ARG A 384 -8.47 15.40 8.62
CA ARG A 384 -8.45 16.18 7.38
C ARG A 384 -7.05 16.63 6.93
N ALA A 385 -6.00 16.32 7.70
CA ALA A 385 -4.65 16.78 7.43
C ALA A 385 -4.12 16.41 6.04
N ARG A 386 -3.29 17.30 5.50
CA ARG A 386 -2.59 17.19 4.21
C ARG A 386 -1.17 17.72 4.37
N VAL A 387 -0.21 17.05 3.75
CA VAL A 387 1.18 17.51 3.70
C VAL A 387 1.64 17.53 2.26
N ASP A 388 1.73 18.73 1.70
CA ASP A 388 2.39 18.98 0.44
C ASP A 388 3.88 19.24 0.65
N SER A 389 4.66 19.30 -0.44
CA SER A 389 5.99 19.90 -0.35
C SER A 389 6.38 20.66 -1.61
N GLU A 390 7.01 21.80 -1.39
CA GLU A 390 7.64 22.66 -2.37
C GLU A 390 9.12 22.28 -2.48
N VAL A 391 9.71 22.47 -3.66
CA VAL A 391 11.09 22.09 -3.96
C VAL A 391 11.75 23.28 -4.65
N GLU A 392 12.64 23.96 -3.93
CA GLU A 392 13.42 25.09 -4.43
C GLU A 392 14.83 24.62 -4.83
N TYR A 393 15.28 25.04 -6.01
CA TYR A 393 16.56 24.64 -6.59
C TYR A 393 17.55 25.81 -6.53
N ASN A 394 18.79 25.51 -6.16
CA ASN A 394 19.91 26.45 -6.24
C ASN A 394 20.27 26.72 -7.72
N GLU A 395 20.97 27.83 -8.04
CA GLU A 395 21.22 28.27 -9.43
C GLU A 395 21.93 27.19 -10.28
N ASP A 396 22.84 26.44 -9.66
CA ASP A 396 23.61 25.32 -10.25
C ASP A 396 22.81 24.00 -10.40
N HIS A 397 21.56 23.97 -9.89
CA HIS A 397 20.66 22.82 -9.71
C HIS A 397 21.25 21.60 -8.97
N SER A 398 22.46 21.67 -8.43
CA SER A 398 23.05 20.59 -7.61
C SER A 398 22.57 20.57 -6.15
N GLY A 399 22.00 21.68 -5.69
CA GLY A 399 21.46 21.88 -4.35
C GLY A 399 19.94 22.08 -4.38
N VAL A 400 19.26 21.48 -3.41
CA VAL A 400 17.80 21.44 -3.29
C VAL A 400 17.38 21.75 -1.85
N MET A 401 16.49 22.72 -1.68
CA MET A 401 15.77 23.00 -0.44
C MET A 401 14.37 22.42 -0.55
N VAL A 402 13.96 21.64 0.45
CA VAL A 402 12.63 20.99 0.48
C VAL A 402 11.80 21.62 1.60
N ARG A 403 10.65 22.22 1.27
CA ARG A 403 9.73 22.78 2.26
C ARG A 403 8.45 21.95 2.31
N PHE A 404 8.20 21.28 3.43
CA PHE A 404 6.92 20.63 3.67
C PHE A 404 5.89 21.68 4.11
N VAL A 405 4.75 21.73 3.42
CA VAL A 405 3.63 22.62 3.73
C VAL A 405 2.53 21.77 4.33
N VAL A 406 2.25 21.99 5.61
CA VAL A 406 1.30 21.22 6.42
C VAL A 406 0.02 22.03 6.57
N ASP A 407 -1.08 21.49 6.05
CA ASP A 407 -2.43 21.85 6.50
C ASP A 407 -2.86 20.81 7.53
N GLU A 408 -2.80 21.16 8.82
CA GLU A 408 -3.22 20.28 9.90
C GLU A 408 -4.75 20.06 9.89
N GLY A 409 -5.52 21.04 9.43
CA GLY A 409 -6.98 21.05 9.54
C GLY A 409 -7.48 21.06 11.01
N PRO A 410 -8.78 20.83 11.24
CA PRO A 410 -9.32 20.72 12.60
C PRO A 410 -8.90 19.40 13.27
N ARG A 411 -8.45 19.48 14.53
CA ARG A 411 -8.31 18.32 15.42
C ARG A 411 -9.69 17.86 15.89
N TYR A 412 -9.94 16.56 15.89
CA TYR A 412 -11.21 15.96 16.31
C TYR A 412 -11.16 15.47 17.76
N ARG A 413 -12.29 15.57 18.45
CA ARG A 413 -12.54 15.11 19.82
C ARG A 413 -13.49 13.93 19.86
N VAL A 414 -13.33 13.09 20.87
CA VAL A 414 -14.24 11.97 21.11
C VAL A 414 -15.53 12.51 21.72
N ARG A 415 -16.65 12.39 21.02
CA ARG A 415 -17.98 12.86 21.48
C ARG A 415 -18.70 11.79 22.30
N ASN A 416 -18.61 10.54 21.86
CA ASN A 416 -19.13 9.36 22.53
C ASN A 416 -18.20 8.16 22.31
N ILE A 417 -18.18 7.24 23.27
CA ILE A 417 -17.57 5.92 23.14
C ILE A 417 -18.67 4.89 23.39
N SER A 418 -18.69 3.83 22.59
CA SER A 418 -19.67 2.75 22.70
C SER A 418 -19.06 1.41 22.34
N PHE A 419 -19.64 0.35 22.90
CA PHE A 419 -19.28 -1.03 22.65
C PHE A 419 -20.49 -1.73 22.01
N ALA A 420 -20.23 -2.65 21.08
CA ALA A 420 -21.27 -3.38 20.37
C ALA A 420 -20.87 -4.85 20.21
N GLY A 421 -21.77 -5.76 20.60
CA GLY A 421 -21.55 -7.21 20.55
C GLY A 421 -21.05 -7.83 21.86
N ASN A 422 -20.69 -7.00 22.86
CA ASN A 422 -20.37 -7.49 24.21
C ASN A 422 -21.62 -8.07 24.91
N GLN A 423 -21.53 -9.33 25.33
CA GLN A 423 -22.54 -10.05 26.12
C GLN A 423 -21.93 -10.67 27.40
N ILE A 424 -20.62 -10.92 27.43
CA ILE A 424 -19.91 -11.49 28.58
C ILE A 424 -19.55 -10.41 29.62
N TYR A 425 -19.13 -9.22 29.16
CA TYR A 425 -18.72 -8.10 30.02
C TYR A 425 -19.70 -6.93 29.88
N SER A 426 -19.95 -6.22 30.99
CA SER A 426 -20.77 -5.01 30.94
C SER A 426 -20.04 -3.89 30.19
N THR A 427 -20.81 -2.99 29.59
CA THR A 427 -20.30 -1.81 28.90
C THR A 427 -19.49 -0.93 29.86
N GLU A 428 -19.88 -0.90 31.13
CA GLU A 428 -19.23 -0.20 32.23
C GLU A 428 -17.87 -0.82 32.60
N ASP A 429 -17.77 -2.15 32.65
CA ASP A 429 -16.49 -2.85 32.89
C ASP A 429 -15.50 -2.53 31.76
N LEU A 430 -15.93 -2.64 30.50
CA LEU A 430 -15.10 -2.36 29.33
C LEU A 430 -14.67 -0.88 29.27
N PHE A 431 -15.57 0.05 29.60
CA PHE A 431 -15.27 1.48 29.69
C PHE A 431 -14.26 1.80 30.80
N SER A 432 -14.20 0.99 31.88
CA SER A 432 -13.24 1.18 32.98
C SER A 432 -11.80 0.73 32.65
N LEU A 433 -11.61 0.00 31.54
CA LEU A 433 -10.34 -0.61 31.13
C LEU A 433 -9.64 0.13 29.96
N ILE A 434 -10.33 1.03 29.28
CA ILE A 434 -9.77 1.86 28.22
C ILE A 434 -9.14 3.15 28.77
N GLU A 435 -8.11 3.66 28.10
CA GLU A 435 -7.45 4.92 28.45
C GLU A 435 -8.18 6.15 27.87
N MET A 436 -8.82 6.00 26.71
CA MET A 436 -9.41 7.11 25.96
C MET A 436 -10.73 7.62 26.55
N GLN A 437 -10.84 8.95 26.71
CA GLN A 437 -11.96 9.57 27.42
C GLN A 437 -12.88 10.40 26.51
N VAL A 438 -14.14 10.49 26.92
CA VAL A 438 -15.15 11.33 26.26
C VAL A 438 -14.86 12.82 26.52
N ARG A 439 -14.90 13.62 25.44
CA ARG A 439 -14.55 15.05 25.29
C ARG A 439 -13.05 15.39 25.21
N GLU A 440 -12.16 14.41 25.29
CA GLU A 440 -10.74 14.63 25.01
C GLU A 440 -10.44 14.61 23.50
N ASP A 441 -9.27 15.13 23.12
CA ASP A 441 -8.81 15.08 21.72
C ASP A 441 -8.45 13.64 21.35
N TYR A 442 -8.86 13.18 20.17
CA TYR A 442 -8.58 11.81 19.72
C TYR A 442 -7.06 11.54 19.60
N ASP A 443 -6.62 10.38 20.08
CA ASP A 443 -5.31 9.81 19.82
C ASP A 443 -5.42 8.34 19.40
N GLY A 444 -4.93 8.03 18.20
CA GLY A 444 -4.93 6.69 17.64
C GLY A 444 -3.93 5.73 18.31
N ASN A 445 -2.98 6.23 19.09
CA ASN A 445 -2.16 5.39 19.96
C ASN A 445 -2.98 4.87 21.15
N ASP A 446 -3.97 5.63 21.60
CA ASP A 446 -4.84 5.24 22.72
C ASP A 446 -5.89 4.26 22.20
N LEU A 447 -6.52 4.54 21.05
CA LEU A 447 -7.35 3.57 20.32
C LEU A 447 -6.62 2.22 20.07
N GLU A 448 -5.34 2.26 19.68
CA GLU A 448 -4.53 1.06 19.46
C GLU A 448 -4.23 0.31 20.77
N ARG A 449 -3.94 1.02 21.87
CA ARG A 449 -3.75 0.42 23.20
C ARG A 449 -5.05 -0.18 23.74
N ASP A 450 -6.16 0.55 23.67
CA ASP A 450 -7.49 0.12 24.08
C ASP A 450 -7.93 -1.15 23.35
N THR A 451 -7.79 -1.16 22.01
CA THR A 451 -8.12 -2.33 21.17
C THR A 451 -7.31 -3.56 21.58
N ASN A 452 -6.03 -3.38 21.94
CA ASN A 452 -5.18 -4.47 22.42
C ASN A 452 -5.52 -4.90 23.86
N THR A 453 -5.82 -3.96 24.76
CA THR A 453 -6.27 -4.26 26.15
C THR A 453 -7.58 -5.05 26.15
N LEU A 454 -8.52 -4.70 25.28
CA LEU A 454 -9.79 -5.43 25.09
C LEU A 454 -9.52 -6.83 24.53
N LYS A 455 -8.73 -6.98 23.45
CA LYS A 455 -8.35 -8.30 22.90
C LYS A 455 -7.65 -9.18 23.93
N ASP A 456 -6.74 -8.61 24.72
CA ASP A 456 -6.03 -9.34 25.77
C ASP A 456 -6.91 -9.60 27.01
N LEU A 457 -8.04 -8.90 27.22
CA LEU A 457 -9.04 -9.25 28.24
C LEU A 457 -9.80 -10.50 27.84
N TYR A 458 -10.40 -10.51 26.64
CA TYR A 458 -11.15 -11.64 26.12
C TYR A 458 -10.25 -12.87 25.93
N GLY A 459 -9.11 -12.70 25.27
CA GLY A 459 -8.14 -13.78 25.04
C GLY A 459 -7.49 -14.35 26.31
N ALA A 460 -7.58 -13.68 27.46
CA ALA A 460 -7.14 -14.22 28.75
C ALA A 460 -8.20 -15.09 29.45
N ASN A 461 -9.46 -15.04 28.99
CA ASN A 461 -10.60 -15.73 29.60
C ASN A 461 -11.15 -16.85 28.69
N GLY A 462 -10.33 -17.38 27.77
CA GLY A 462 -10.68 -18.49 26.87
C GLY A 462 -11.15 -18.08 25.48
N TYR A 463 -11.42 -16.80 25.25
CA TYR A 463 -12.01 -16.30 24.00
C TYR A 463 -10.94 -16.01 22.94
N ILE A 464 -10.19 -17.04 22.55
CA ILE A 464 -9.04 -16.92 21.61
C ILE A 464 -9.42 -16.45 20.20
N GLN A 465 -10.69 -16.60 19.81
CA GLN A 465 -11.22 -16.13 18.52
C GLN A 465 -11.80 -14.71 18.61
N SER A 466 -11.76 -14.06 19.79
CA SER A 466 -12.39 -12.76 19.98
C SER A 466 -11.77 -11.71 19.07
N THR A 467 -12.62 -11.04 18.29
CA THR A 467 -12.20 -9.96 17.40
C THR A 467 -12.74 -8.63 17.92
N VAL A 468 -11.87 -7.63 18.02
CA VAL A 468 -12.22 -6.26 18.39
C VAL A 468 -11.79 -5.34 17.26
N GLU A 469 -12.77 -4.66 16.67
CA GLU A 469 -12.59 -3.70 15.57
C GLU A 469 -13.13 -2.31 15.97
N PRO A 470 -12.25 -1.30 16.10
CA PRO A 470 -12.69 0.07 16.34
C PRO A 470 -13.19 0.73 15.04
N GLU A 471 -14.45 1.15 15.04
CA GLU A 471 -15.04 1.99 13.99
C GLU A 471 -15.10 3.46 14.45
N ILE A 472 -14.65 4.36 13.58
CA ILE A 472 -14.63 5.82 13.80
C ILE A 472 -15.75 6.44 12.97
N LEU A 473 -16.79 6.95 13.65
CA LEU A 473 -17.93 7.58 13.01
C LEU A 473 -17.75 9.11 12.98
N PHE A 474 -17.68 9.66 11.77
CA PHE A 474 -17.59 11.11 11.55
C PHE A 474 -18.97 11.75 11.53
N LEU A 475 -19.11 12.86 12.25
CA LEU A 475 -20.34 13.66 12.29
C LEU A 475 -20.34 14.74 11.20
N GLU A 476 -21.54 15.29 10.92
CA GLU A 476 -21.73 16.40 9.97
C GLU A 476 -20.96 17.66 10.41
N GLU A 477 -20.91 17.92 11.73
CA GLU A 477 -20.09 18.97 12.33
C GLU A 477 -18.62 18.53 12.45
N PRO A 478 -17.66 19.23 11.81
CA PRO A 478 -16.26 18.88 11.89
C PRO A 478 -15.68 19.19 13.29
N GLY A 479 -14.85 18.29 13.81
CA GLY A 479 -14.23 18.42 15.14
C GLY A 479 -14.73 17.40 16.16
N TRP A 480 -15.72 16.58 15.82
CA TRP A 480 -16.21 15.48 16.67
C TRP A 480 -16.22 14.13 15.94
N VAL A 481 -15.85 13.06 16.65
CA VAL A 481 -16.04 11.66 16.24
C VAL A 481 -16.77 10.90 17.34
N ASP A 482 -17.62 9.95 16.97
CA ASP A 482 -18.05 8.88 17.87
C ASP A 482 -17.18 7.64 17.62
N LEU A 483 -16.91 6.86 18.67
CA LEU A 483 -16.14 5.63 18.59
C LEU A 483 -17.03 4.43 18.94
N VAL A 484 -16.96 3.39 18.11
CA VAL A 484 -17.69 2.14 18.31
C VAL A 484 -16.70 0.98 18.27
N TYR A 485 -16.43 0.37 19.42
CA TYR A 485 -15.70 -0.89 19.47
C TYR A 485 -16.67 -2.03 19.16
N LYS A 486 -16.59 -2.59 17.95
CA LYS A 486 -17.29 -3.81 17.59
C LYS A 486 -16.52 -4.99 18.16
N ILE A 487 -17.21 -5.86 18.89
CA ILE A 487 -16.64 -7.01 19.58
C ILE A 487 -17.40 -8.25 19.13
N GLU A 488 -16.70 -9.15 18.46
CA GLU A 488 -17.16 -10.52 18.21
C GLU A 488 -16.50 -11.41 19.26
N GLU A 489 -17.25 -11.85 20.26
CA GLU A 489 -16.68 -12.51 21.44
C GLU A 489 -16.20 -13.94 21.18
N GLY A 490 -16.88 -14.68 20.28
CA GLY A 490 -16.56 -16.08 19.96
C GLY A 490 -16.93 -17.09 21.05
N GLU A 491 -16.52 -18.35 20.88
CA GLU A 491 -16.69 -19.39 21.91
C GLU A 491 -15.60 -19.30 23.00
N GLN A 492 -15.92 -19.74 24.21
CA GLN A 492 -14.91 -19.95 25.25
C GLN A 492 -14.22 -21.31 25.05
N TYR A 493 -12.89 -21.30 25.00
CA TYR A 493 -12.09 -22.49 24.81
C TYR A 493 -11.28 -22.91 26.04
N ARG A 494 -11.13 -24.24 26.18
CA ARG A 494 -10.22 -24.91 27.14
C ARG A 494 -9.06 -25.58 26.43
N VAL A 495 -7.93 -25.64 27.12
CA VAL A 495 -6.72 -26.34 26.70
C VAL A 495 -7.01 -27.84 26.71
N GLY A 496 -7.12 -28.45 25.53
CA GLY A 496 -7.22 -29.89 25.36
C GLY A 496 -5.84 -30.54 25.38
N ARG A 497 -5.44 -31.16 24.27
CA ARG A 497 -4.13 -31.82 24.15
C ARG A 497 -3.04 -30.79 23.77
N ILE A 498 -1.87 -30.95 24.39
CA ILE A 498 -0.67 -30.15 24.11
C ILE A 498 0.33 -31.03 23.37
N ASN A 499 0.37 -30.93 22.05
CA ASN A 499 1.33 -31.62 21.20
C ASN A 499 2.62 -30.80 21.09
N VAL A 500 3.77 -31.47 21.07
CA VAL A 500 5.09 -30.80 21.07
C VAL A 500 5.91 -31.34 19.91
N ASN A 501 5.94 -30.59 18.82
CA ASN A 501 6.68 -30.91 17.61
C ASN A 501 8.06 -30.25 17.68
N ILE A 502 9.09 -31.07 17.86
CA ILE A 502 10.49 -30.61 17.89
C ILE A 502 11.15 -31.01 16.56
N SER A 503 11.61 -30.01 15.81
CA SER A 503 12.42 -30.19 14.59
C SER A 503 13.90 -29.88 14.86
N GLY A 504 14.78 -30.47 14.06
CA GLY A 504 16.22 -30.48 14.28
C GLY A 504 16.71 -31.88 14.66
N GLU A 505 17.71 -31.97 15.54
CA GLU A 505 18.33 -33.26 15.90
C GLU A 505 17.56 -33.95 17.03
N TYR A 506 16.78 -34.96 16.63
CA TYR A 506 15.80 -35.63 17.48
C TYR A 506 16.41 -36.25 18.74
N GLY A 507 15.83 -35.90 19.91
CA GLY A 507 16.06 -36.61 21.18
C GLY A 507 16.86 -35.86 22.24
N ILE A 508 17.51 -34.75 21.90
CA ILE A 508 18.30 -33.95 22.87
C ILE A 508 17.40 -33.37 23.97
N THR A 509 16.30 -32.71 23.59
CA THR A 509 15.35 -32.07 24.52
C THR A 509 14.11 -32.95 24.72
N LYS A 510 13.85 -33.37 25.96
CA LYS A 510 12.66 -34.17 26.32
C LYS A 510 11.40 -33.30 26.33
N GLN A 511 10.26 -33.83 25.88
CA GLN A 511 8.97 -33.14 25.90
C GLN A 511 8.59 -32.60 27.29
N SER A 512 8.93 -33.31 28.38
CA SER A 512 8.70 -32.85 29.75
C SER A 512 9.49 -31.58 30.12
N VAL A 513 10.63 -31.31 29.47
CA VAL A 513 11.38 -30.06 29.63
C VAL A 513 10.56 -28.91 29.05
N VAL A 514 9.98 -29.09 27.85
CA VAL A 514 9.11 -28.11 27.17
C VAL A 514 7.85 -27.84 28.00
N LEU A 515 7.10 -28.90 28.35
CA LEU A 515 5.85 -28.76 29.10
C LEU A 515 6.06 -28.05 30.45
N ALA A 516 7.22 -28.23 31.09
CA ALA A 516 7.59 -27.52 32.32
C ALA A 516 7.96 -26.03 32.13
N ARG A 517 8.04 -25.50 30.90
CA ARG A 517 8.15 -24.05 30.63
C ARG A 517 6.80 -23.38 30.36
N LEU A 518 5.75 -24.16 30.06
CA LEU A 518 4.44 -23.62 29.71
C LEU A 518 3.71 -23.06 30.93
N GLY A 519 2.89 -22.04 30.71
CA GLY A 519 1.95 -21.49 31.70
C GLY A 519 0.62 -22.25 31.81
N LEU A 520 0.33 -23.12 30.84
CA LEU A 520 -0.96 -23.79 30.67
C LEU A 520 -0.83 -25.31 30.72
N ARG A 521 -1.90 -25.99 31.16
CA ARG A 521 -2.04 -27.45 31.25
C ARG A 521 -3.36 -27.91 30.62
N PRO A 522 -3.47 -29.18 30.20
CA PRO A 522 -4.76 -29.76 29.80
C PRO A 522 -5.83 -29.57 30.89
N GLY A 523 -7.00 -29.04 30.49
CA GLY A 523 -8.13 -28.70 31.36
C GLY A 523 -8.25 -27.21 31.71
N ASP A 524 -7.16 -26.45 31.64
CA ASP A 524 -7.15 -25.01 31.93
C ASP A 524 -7.97 -24.23 30.88
N ILE A 525 -8.45 -23.04 31.24
CA ILE A 525 -8.99 -22.08 30.26
C ILE A 525 -7.84 -21.52 29.44
N VAL A 526 -8.02 -21.31 28.13
CA VAL A 526 -6.94 -20.81 27.27
C VAL A 526 -6.67 -19.33 27.57
N ASP A 527 -5.47 -18.99 28.04
CA ASP A 527 -5.01 -17.60 28.24
C ASP A 527 -3.91 -17.25 27.23
N ILE A 528 -4.21 -16.33 26.30
CA ILE A 528 -3.28 -15.83 25.28
C ILE A 528 -2.06 -15.14 25.89
N ARG A 529 -2.17 -14.56 27.09
CA ARG A 529 -1.05 -13.97 27.83
C ARG A 529 -0.10 -15.07 28.29
N GLN A 530 -0.63 -16.14 28.88
CA GLN A 530 0.18 -17.33 29.23
C GLN A 530 0.80 -18.00 28.01
N ILE A 531 0.15 -17.99 26.84
CA ILE A 531 0.73 -18.48 25.59
C ILE A 531 1.95 -17.62 25.20
N ARG A 532 1.78 -16.30 25.05
CA ARG A 532 2.87 -15.37 24.71
C ARG A 532 3.99 -15.36 25.75
N ASP A 533 3.69 -15.59 27.03
CA ASP A 533 4.66 -15.74 28.11
C ASP A 533 5.37 -17.11 28.06
N SER A 534 4.74 -18.14 27.53
CA SER A 534 5.35 -19.46 27.32
C SER A 534 6.30 -19.44 26.12
N GLU A 535 5.91 -18.81 25.01
CA GLU A 535 6.77 -18.55 23.85
C GLU A 535 8.04 -17.77 24.26
N ARG A 536 7.86 -16.65 24.97
CA ARG A 536 8.99 -15.86 25.52
C ARG A 536 9.86 -16.66 26.48
N ARG A 537 9.29 -17.52 27.34
CA ARG A 537 10.07 -18.44 28.22
C ARG A 537 10.83 -19.51 27.44
N LEU A 538 10.30 -19.99 26.30
CA LEU A 538 10.95 -20.98 25.46
C LEU A 538 12.11 -20.36 24.66
N GLY A 539 11.90 -19.21 24.00
CA GLY A 539 12.97 -18.48 23.32
C GLY A 539 14.09 -18.06 24.27
N ALA A 540 13.75 -17.45 25.41
CA ALA A 540 14.73 -17.04 26.42
C ALA A 540 15.44 -18.21 27.15
N SER A 541 15.06 -19.47 26.91
CA SER A 541 15.67 -20.63 27.57
C SER A 541 17.02 -21.06 26.98
N GLY A 542 17.36 -20.61 25.76
CA GLY A 542 18.56 -21.05 25.03
C GLY A 542 18.54 -22.52 24.58
N LEU A 543 17.40 -23.23 24.72
CA LEU A 543 17.23 -24.63 24.30
C LEU A 543 16.86 -24.78 22.80
N PHE A 544 16.56 -23.66 22.13
CA PHE A 544 15.99 -23.60 20.78
C PHE A 544 16.67 -22.49 19.98
N LEU A 545 16.65 -22.59 18.65
CA LEU A 545 17.03 -21.48 17.78
C LEU A 545 16.04 -20.32 17.96
N THR A 546 16.55 -19.10 17.85
CA THR A 546 15.77 -17.86 17.84
C THR A 546 16.27 -16.99 16.68
N ASP A 547 16.50 -17.63 15.53
CA ASP A 547 16.76 -16.95 14.27
C ASP A 547 15.43 -16.34 13.76
N PRO A 548 15.47 -15.18 13.08
CA PRO A 548 14.26 -14.48 12.65
C PRO A 548 13.42 -15.35 11.71
N GLY A 549 12.24 -15.77 12.19
CA GLY A 549 11.33 -16.67 11.48
C GLY A 549 11.42 -18.16 11.87
N GLN A 550 12.26 -18.53 12.85
CA GLN A 550 12.36 -19.90 13.39
C GLN A 550 12.16 -19.95 14.93
N GLU A 551 11.49 -18.94 15.48
CA GLU A 551 11.27 -18.79 16.93
C GLU A 551 10.28 -19.85 17.48
N PRO A 552 10.43 -20.29 18.74
CA PRO A 552 9.46 -21.15 19.43
C PRO A 552 8.03 -20.60 19.42
N ARG A 553 7.12 -21.28 18.74
CA ARG A 553 5.73 -20.83 18.55
C ARG A 553 4.71 -21.85 19.01
N ILE A 554 3.60 -21.37 19.57
CA ILE A 554 2.44 -22.18 19.97
C ILE A 554 1.29 -21.90 18.99
N GLU A 555 0.95 -22.86 18.14
CA GLU A 555 -0.25 -22.76 17.31
C GLU A 555 -1.47 -23.23 18.09
N VAL A 556 -2.51 -22.41 18.05
CA VAL A 556 -3.77 -22.61 18.76
C VAL A 556 -4.80 -23.06 17.73
N ARG A 557 -5.22 -24.32 17.79
CA ARG A 557 -6.14 -24.91 16.81
C ARG A 557 -7.45 -25.32 17.49
N PRO A 558 -8.62 -24.77 17.12
CA PRO A 558 -9.88 -25.29 17.60
C PRO A 558 -10.00 -26.77 17.19
N SER A 559 -10.57 -27.62 18.04
CA SER A 559 -10.87 -28.99 17.63
C SER A 559 -12.16 -28.98 16.79
N ASP A 560 -12.02 -29.04 15.47
CA ASP A 560 -13.15 -29.07 14.54
C ASP A 560 -14.13 -30.21 14.86
N ASP A 561 -15.41 -30.04 14.47
CA ASP A 561 -16.56 -30.81 14.97
C ASP A 561 -16.43 -32.34 14.83
N GLU A 562 -15.62 -32.86 13.91
CA GLU A 562 -15.35 -34.31 13.74
C GLU A 562 -14.90 -34.99 15.04
N PHE A 563 -14.18 -34.28 15.93
CA PHE A 563 -13.76 -34.86 17.21
C PHE A 563 -14.93 -35.08 18.19
N ARG A 564 -16.00 -34.29 18.09
CA ARG A 564 -17.14 -34.29 19.05
C ARG A 564 -17.94 -35.58 18.98
N GLU A 565 -17.99 -36.23 17.81
CA GLU A 565 -18.63 -37.53 17.63
C GLU A 565 -17.82 -38.66 18.30
N SER A 566 -16.48 -38.61 18.20
CA SER A 566 -15.59 -39.62 18.80
C SER A 566 -15.65 -39.62 20.34
N THR A 567 -15.60 -38.44 20.97
CA THR A 567 -15.54 -38.32 22.44
C THR A 567 -16.87 -38.69 23.10
N ARG A 568 -18.01 -38.40 22.45
CA ARG A 568 -19.36 -38.81 22.89
C ARG A 568 -19.53 -40.33 22.98
N SER A 569 -18.79 -41.10 22.18
CA SER A 569 -18.80 -42.57 22.21
C SER A 569 -18.05 -43.14 23.42
N ALA A 570 -16.92 -42.51 23.80
CA ALA A 570 -15.98 -43.08 24.76
C ALA A 570 -16.27 -42.77 26.25
N PHE A 571 -16.96 -41.67 26.56
CA PHE A 571 -17.06 -41.18 27.94
C PHE A 571 -18.48 -40.78 28.36
N ARG A 572 -19.23 -41.72 28.95
CA ARG A 572 -20.50 -41.43 29.65
C ARG A 572 -20.25 -40.79 31.02
N SER A 573 -19.82 -39.54 31.02
CA SER A 573 -19.65 -38.71 32.22
C SER A 573 -20.20 -37.31 31.97
N GLN A 574 -20.79 -36.71 32.99
CA GLN A 574 -21.42 -35.39 32.90
C GLN A 574 -20.36 -34.28 32.92
N SER A 575 -20.23 -33.55 31.82
CA SER A 575 -19.72 -32.17 31.84
C SER A 575 -20.92 -31.25 31.58
N PRO A 576 -21.34 -30.37 32.53
CA PRO A 576 -22.60 -29.63 32.39
C PRO A 576 -22.58 -28.52 31.35
N ASP A 577 -21.40 -27.94 31.10
CA ASP A 577 -21.28 -26.63 30.44
C ASP A 577 -20.76 -26.75 29.01
N GLY A 578 -21.32 -25.94 28.11
CA GLY A 578 -21.04 -25.96 26.67
C GLY A 578 -19.69 -25.35 26.24
N THR A 579 -18.64 -25.48 27.03
CA THR A 579 -17.30 -24.98 26.69
C THR A 579 -16.68 -25.82 25.57
N ALA A 580 -15.97 -25.19 24.63
CA ALA A 580 -15.25 -25.88 23.57
C ALA A 580 -13.81 -26.26 23.98
N GLU A 581 -13.21 -27.24 23.30
CA GLU A 581 -11.80 -27.62 23.49
C GLU A 581 -10.93 -27.14 22.32
N VAL A 582 -9.64 -26.94 22.61
CA VAL A 582 -8.60 -26.49 21.67
C VAL A 582 -7.38 -27.38 21.79
N GLN A 583 -6.82 -27.78 20.64
CA GLN A 583 -5.52 -28.41 20.58
C GLN A 583 -4.43 -27.34 20.51
N LEU A 584 -3.41 -27.46 21.35
CA LEU A 584 -2.20 -26.64 21.26
C LEU A 584 -1.11 -27.44 20.56
N ASP A 585 -0.75 -27.05 19.34
CA ASP A 585 0.33 -27.64 18.56
C ASP A 585 1.57 -26.74 18.66
N LEU A 586 2.56 -27.14 19.45
CA LEU A 586 3.80 -26.37 19.63
C LEU A 586 4.82 -26.76 18.57
N PHE A 587 5.49 -25.77 17.98
CA PHE A 587 6.53 -25.93 16.97
C PHE A 587 7.84 -25.31 17.47
N LEU A 588 8.88 -26.14 17.58
CA LEU A 588 10.15 -25.81 18.23
C LEU A 588 11.33 -26.28 17.36
N VAL A 589 12.32 -25.43 17.13
CA VAL A 589 13.53 -25.77 16.36
C VAL A 589 14.75 -25.84 17.29
N THR A 590 15.43 -26.97 17.39
CA THR A 590 16.66 -27.10 18.21
C THR A 590 17.90 -26.63 17.45
N PRO A 591 18.87 -25.97 18.12
CA PRO A 591 20.16 -25.66 17.51
C PRO A 591 20.94 -26.93 17.18
N PRO A 592 21.80 -26.93 16.15
CA PRO A 592 22.73 -28.02 15.91
C PRO A 592 23.72 -28.14 17.10
N PRO A 593 24.22 -29.35 17.40
CA PRO A 593 25.20 -29.55 18.44
C PRO A 593 26.45 -28.73 18.14
N GLN A 594 26.89 -27.94 19.12
CA GLN A 594 28.22 -27.32 19.05
C GLN A 594 29.26 -28.43 19.00
N PRO A 595 30.22 -28.40 18.05
CA PRO A 595 31.28 -29.41 18.01
C PRO A 595 32.05 -29.36 19.33
N GLU A 596 32.25 -30.52 19.97
CA GLU A 596 33.01 -30.57 21.22
C GLU A 596 34.44 -30.06 20.98
N GLU A 597 34.77 -28.86 21.49
CA GLU A 597 36.15 -28.42 21.54
C GLU A 597 36.97 -29.48 22.31
N PRO A 598 38.00 -30.09 21.70
CA PRO A 598 38.73 -31.18 22.32
C PRO A 598 39.42 -30.63 23.57
N ARG A 599 38.95 -31.06 24.75
CA ARG A 599 39.37 -30.51 26.06
C ARG A 599 40.89 -30.43 26.16
N GLY A 600 41.40 -29.21 25.98
CA GLY A 600 42.83 -28.96 25.84
C GLY A 600 43.60 -29.46 27.05
N ILE A 601 44.33 -30.57 26.89
CA ILE A 601 45.21 -31.10 27.93
C ILE A 601 46.26 -30.03 28.21
N ARG A 602 46.09 -29.29 29.31
CA ARG A 602 47.08 -28.32 29.80
C ARG A 602 48.36 -29.07 30.14
N ARG A 603 49.28 -29.14 29.18
CA ARG A 603 50.67 -29.53 29.43
C ARG A 603 51.28 -28.51 30.38
N ILE A 604 51.38 -28.89 31.65
CA ILE A 604 52.21 -28.19 32.62
C ILE A 604 53.66 -28.43 32.18
N LEU A 605 54.31 -27.39 31.65
CA LEU A 605 55.75 -27.39 31.45
C LEU A 605 56.42 -26.98 32.76
N PRO A 606 57.40 -27.74 33.28
CA PRO A 606 58.20 -27.33 34.41
C PRO A 606 59.31 -26.36 33.99
N TRP A 607 59.37 -25.21 34.67
CA TRP A 607 60.50 -24.25 34.78
C TRP A 607 61.39 -24.06 33.55
#